data_AF-A0A4S4G0Q5-F1
#
_entry.id   AF-A0A4S4G0Q5-F1
#
_cell.length_a   1.000
_cell.length_b   1.000
_cell.length_c   1.000
_cell.angle_alpha   90.00
_cell.angle_beta   90.00
_cell.angle_gamma   90.00
#
_symmetry.space_group_name_H-M   'P 1'
#
loop_
_entity.id
_entity.type
_entity.pdbx_description
1 polymer ?
#
loop_
_entity_poly.entity_id
_entity_poly.type
_entity_poly.pdbx_seq_one_letter_code
_entity_poly.pdbx_strand_id
1 'polypeptide(L)'
;NGFVIVSAEDCTTPILGYSLENAYDADKIPDAMKWMMEGLEKEIKAAPSIQRPIQPIERSNAAYAAGANATNNFEKVLNTPTWSQEGPFNSMIPNRPLVGCVGTAMASIMKYHNYPEKGTGSFDGVNFDVEYDWENMRTDNYRSGYTEAQGNAVALLMWHAAKSIDTQFGMSGSSAYEVRVPAALSNYFGYDPGVSYKKRSEVSTQQAWDNIVKNEIDAGRPVLYCGQDVTAGHAFVC
;
A
#
# COMPACT_ATOMS: atom_id res chain seq x y z
N ASN A 1 -18.06 5.85 13.72
CA ASN A 1 -16.78 6.47 14.16
C ASN A 1 -15.97 6.72 12.92
N GLY A 2 -15.38 7.90 12.76
CA GLY A 2 -14.65 8.29 11.57
C GLY A 2 -13.71 9.45 11.88
N PHE A 3 -12.87 9.82 10.94
CA PHE A 3 -12.03 11.02 11.03
C PHE A 3 -11.94 11.75 9.70
N VAL A 4 -11.59 13.03 9.77
CA VAL A 4 -11.26 13.86 8.62
C VAL A 4 -9.96 14.60 8.93
N ILE A 5 -9.02 14.57 8.01
CA ILE A 5 -7.77 15.33 8.06
C ILE A 5 -8.00 16.61 7.25
N VAL A 6 -7.89 17.75 7.93
CA VAL A 6 -8.17 19.07 7.37
C VAL A 6 -6.87 19.86 7.27
N SER A 7 -6.65 20.51 6.14
CA SER A 7 -5.51 21.43 6.00
C SER A 7 -5.72 22.69 6.81
N ALA A 8 -4.67 23.14 7.49
CA ALA A 8 -4.62 24.40 8.22
C ALA A 8 -4.13 25.59 7.35
N GLU A 9 -3.99 25.39 6.04
CA GLU A 9 -3.51 26.40 5.09
C GLU A 9 -4.53 26.67 3.98
N ASP A 10 -4.72 27.95 3.64
CA ASP A 10 -5.66 28.40 2.62
C ASP A 10 -5.10 28.28 1.20
N CYS A 11 -3.78 28.14 1.05
CA CYS A 11 -3.11 27.85 -0.22
C CYS A 11 -3.16 26.36 -0.62
N THR A 12 -3.94 25.52 0.06
CA THR A 12 -4.03 24.07 -0.19
C THR A 12 -5.47 23.58 -0.17
N THR A 13 -5.72 22.35 -0.67
CA THR A 13 -7.05 21.74 -0.59
C THR A 13 -7.48 21.58 0.89
N PRO A 14 -8.74 21.87 1.24
CA PRO A 14 -9.18 21.87 2.64
C PRO A 14 -9.22 20.48 3.27
N ILE A 15 -9.54 19.44 2.51
CA ILE A 15 -9.68 18.06 2.99
C ILE A 15 -8.57 17.22 2.39
N LEU A 16 -7.70 16.69 3.23
CA LEU A 16 -6.51 15.93 2.84
C LEU A 16 -6.74 14.41 2.86
N GLY A 17 -7.72 13.96 3.64
CA GLY A 17 -8.10 12.55 3.75
C GLY A 17 -9.19 12.36 4.79
N TYR A 18 -9.87 11.22 4.76
CA TYR A 18 -10.92 10.88 5.72
C TYR A 18 -11.08 9.36 5.85
N SER A 19 -11.76 8.92 6.91
CA SER A 19 -12.24 7.55 7.08
C SER A 19 -13.62 7.59 7.71
N LEU A 20 -14.55 6.77 7.20
CA LEU A 20 -15.92 6.67 7.72
C LEU A 20 -16.09 5.54 8.76
N GLU A 21 -15.08 4.68 8.90
CA GLU A 21 -15.18 3.43 9.64
C GLU A 21 -14.40 3.43 10.96
N ASN A 22 -13.23 4.08 10.98
CA ASN A 22 -12.31 4.05 12.12
C ASN A 22 -12.08 5.44 12.69
N ALA A 23 -11.92 5.50 14.02
CA ALA A 23 -11.45 6.71 14.68
C ALA A 23 -9.94 6.88 14.42
N TYR A 24 -9.50 8.13 14.33
CA TYR A 24 -8.08 8.45 14.31
C TYR A 24 -7.47 8.16 15.69
N ASP A 25 -6.44 7.33 15.73
CA ASP A 25 -5.67 7.00 16.93
C ASP A 25 -4.21 7.39 16.70
N ALA A 26 -3.79 8.49 17.32
CA ALA A 26 -2.47 9.08 17.12
C ALA A 26 -1.33 8.13 17.57
N ASP A 27 -1.59 7.24 18.50
CA ASP A 27 -0.60 6.31 19.05
C ASP A 27 -0.44 5.04 18.19
N LYS A 28 -1.34 4.83 17.21
CA LYS A 28 -1.38 3.61 16.38
C LYS A 28 -1.31 3.88 14.88
N ILE A 29 -0.82 5.04 14.48
CA ILE A 29 -0.66 5.39 13.07
C ILE A 29 0.37 4.44 12.43
N PRO A 30 0.04 3.73 11.34
CA PRO A 30 1.00 2.93 10.60
C PRO A 30 2.13 3.80 10.02
N ASP A 31 3.35 3.28 9.93
CA ASP A 31 4.50 4.10 9.53
C ASP A 31 4.39 4.67 8.11
N ALA A 32 3.74 3.96 7.18
CA ALA A 32 3.44 4.51 5.85
C ALA A 32 2.50 5.73 5.90
N MET A 33 1.52 5.72 6.82
CA MET A 33 0.63 6.87 7.02
C MET A 33 1.36 8.03 7.70
N LYS A 34 2.23 7.76 8.69
CA LYS A 34 3.08 8.80 9.30
C LYS A 34 3.92 9.50 8.24
N TRP A 35 4.61 8.72 7.40
CA TRP A 35 5.40 9.25 6.29
C TRP A 35 4.56 10.10 5.32
N MET A 36 3.37 9.64 4.94
CA MET A 36 2.47 10.42 4.08
C MET A 36 2.06 11.74 4.74
N MET A 37 1.74 11.73 6.04
CA MET A 37 1.38 12.93 6.80
C MET A 37 2.56 13.91 6.90
N GLU A 38 3.79 13.43 7.11
CA GLU A 38 4.99 14.28 7.10
C GLU A 38 5.26 14.90 5.73
N GLY A 39 4.96 14.17 4.65
CA GLY A 39 4.98 14.70 3.28
C GLY A 39 3.99 15.85 3.09
N LEU A 40 2.73 15.63 3.48
CA LEU A 40 1.68 16.65 3.45
C LEU A 40 2.06 17.88 4.28
N GLU A 41 2.64 17.69 5.46
CA GLU A 41 3.09 18.80 6.31
C GLU A 41 4.13 19.69 5.60
N LYS A 42 5.10 19.08 4.90
CA LYS A 42 6.11 19.82 4.12
C LYS A 42 5.48 20.58 2.97
N GLU A 43 4.53 19.98 2.26
CA GLU A 43 3.81 20.62 1.15
C GLU A 43 2.97 21.81 1.64
N ILE A 44 2.24 21.63 2.74
CA ILE A 44 1.42 22.68 3.37
C ILE A 44 2.30 23.87 3.78
N LYS A 45 3.45 23.62 4.40
CA LYS A 45 4.41 24.67 4.80
C LYS A 45 5.00 25.41 3.60
N ALA A 46 5.20 24.73 2.47
CA ALA A 46 5.74 25.32 1.26
C ALA A 46 4.68 26.10 0.44
N ALA A 47 3.40 25.69 0.50
CA ALA A 47 2.34 26.17 -0.37
C ALA A 47 2.23 27.70 -0.47
N PRO A 48 2.31 28.50 0.62
CA PRO A 48 2.21 29.96 0.53
C PRO A 48 3.31 30.63 -0.31
N SER A 49 4.44 29.94 -0.52
CA SER A 49 5.56 30.46 -1.32
C SER A 49 5.44 30.17 -2.82
N ILE A 50 4.55 29.26 -3.21
CA ILE A 50 4.41 28.76 -4.59
C ILE A 50 3.00 28.85 -5.15
N GLN A 51 1.99 29.05 -4.29
CA GLN A 51 0.58 29.09 -4.64
C GLN A 51 -0.09 30.30 -3.98
N ARG A 52 -1.25 30.70 -4.51
CA ARG A 52 -2.08 31.76 -3.93
C ARG A 52 -3.17 31.15 -3.04
N PRO A 53 -3.64 31.86 -2.01
CA PRO A 53 -4.79 31.42 -1.22
C PRO A 53 -6.02 31.16 -2.10
N ILE A 54 -6.70 30.05 -1.85
CA ILE A 54 -7.98 29.69 -2.47
C ILE A 54 -9.06 30.59 -1.85
N GLN A 55 -10.02 31.06 -2.65
CA GLN A 55 -11.08 31.91 -2.11
C GLN A 55 -11.96 31.12 -1.11
N PRO A 56 -12.44 31.75 -0.01
CA PRO A 56 -13.19 31.03 1.02
C PRO A 56 -14.39 30.23 0.50
N ILE A 57 -15.10 30.76 -0.51
CA ILE A 57 -16.24 30.08 -1.13
C ILE A 57 -15.80 28.84 -1.92
N GLU A 58 -14.70 28.93 -2.67
CA GLU A 58 -14.14 27.82 -3.44
C GLU A 58 -13.65 26.72 -2.49
N ARG A 59 -12.99 27.12 -1.40
CA ARG A 59 -12.53 26.22 -0.35
C ARG A 59 -13.71 25.52 0.33
N SER A 60 -14.77 26.24 0.67
CA SER A 60 -15.98 25.65 1.25
C SER A 60 -16.64 24.65 0.29
N ASN A 61 -16.75 25.01 -1.00
CA ASN A 61 -17.30 24.12 -2.02
C ASN A 61 -16.47 22.84 -2.19
N ALA A 62 -15.14 22.95 -2.15
CA ALA A 62 -14.25 21.79 -2.21
C ALA A 62 -14.43 20.85 -1.00
N ALA A 63 -14.59 21.41 0.20
CA ALA A 63 -14.87 20.62 1.40
C ALA A 63 -16.24 19.91 1.32
N TYR A 64 -17.28 20.60 0.84
CA TYR A 64 -18.60 19.99 0.60
C TYR A 64 -18.54 18.88 -0.45
N ALA A 65 -17.81 19.08 -1.54
CA ALA A 65 -17.63 18.07 -2.57
C ALA A 65 -16.93 16.83 -2.02
N ALA A 66 -15.89 16.98 -1.20
CA ALA A 66 -15.23 15.86 -0.53
C ALA A 66 -16.20 15.08 0.36
N GLY A 67 -17.04 15.77 1.15
CA GLY A 67 -18.07 15.12 1.97
C GLY A 67 -19.16 14.41 1.14
N ALA A 68 -19.55 15.00 0.00
CA ALA A 68 -20.50 14.38 -0.92
C ALA A 68 -19.90 13.11 -1.58
N ASN A 69 -18.62 13.13 -1.95
CA ASN A 69 -17.93 11.96 -2.50
C ASN A 69 -17.85 10.82 -1.48
N ALA A 70 -17.48 11.15 -0.24
CA ALA A 70 -17.43 10.19 0.87
C ALA A 70 -18.78 9.51 1.12
N THR A 71 -19.88 10.28 1.10
CA THR A 71 -21.20 9.77 1.48
C THR A 71 -21.95 9.05 0.36
N ASN A 72 -21.70 9.43 -0.90
CA ASN A 72 -22.37 8.82 -2.05
C ASN A 72 -21.59 7.63 -2.63
N ASN A 73 -20.47 7.23 -2.01
CA ASN A 73 -19.64 6.10 -2.44
C ASN A 73 -19.18 6.21 -3.91
N PHE A 74 -18.91 7.45 -4.36
CA PHE A 74 -18.38 7.70 -5.71
C PHE A 74 -16.94 7.20 -5.88
N GLU A 75 -16.26 6.93 -4.77
CA GLU A 75 -14.91 6.38 -4.75
C GLU A 75 -14.95 4.85 -4.75
N LYS A 76 -14.30 4.25 -5.75
CA LYS A 76 -14.14 2.81 -5.82
C LYS A 76 -13.03 2.37 -4.87
N VAL A 77 -13.39 1.61 -3.84
CA VAL A 77 -12.43 0.99 -2.91
C VAL A 77 -12.24 -0.47 -3.32
N LEU A 78 -10.99 -0.87 -3.52
CA LEU A 78 -10.64 -2.27 -3.73
C LEU A 78 -10.35 -2.91 -2.38
N ASN A 79 -11.16 -3.89 -1.99
CA ASN A 79 -11.03 -4.54 -0.68
C ASN A 79 -9.81 -5.47 -0.65
N THR A 80 -8.69 -4.96 -0.18
CA THR A 80 -7.46 -5.73 0.04
C THR A 80 -7.38 -6.23 1.49
N PRO A 81 -6.62 -7.31 1.76
CA PRO A 81 -6.49 -7.81 3.12
C PRO A 81 -5.84 -6.78 4.06
N THR A 82 -6.19 -6.83 5.33
CA THR A 82 -5.67 -5.95 6.41
C THR A 82 -4.44 -6.56 7.08
N TRP A 83 -3.47 -6.98 6.27
CA TRP A 83 -2.27 -7.67 6.71
C TRP A 83 -1.21 -6.73 7.29
N SER A 84 -0.32 -7.29 8.11
CA SER A 84 0.79 -6.60 8.77
C SER A 84 2.13 -7.26 8.42
N GLN A 85 3.22 -6.78 9.03
CA GLN A 85 4.56 -7.29 8.80
C GLN A 85 5.06 -8.24 9.90
N GLU A 86 4.43 -8.27 11.06
CA GLU A 86 4.77 -9.13 12.20
C GLU A 86 4.06 -10.50 12.12
N GLY A 87 4.20 -11.33 13.15
CA GLY A 87 3.53 -12.63 13.20
C GLY A 87 1.99 -12.52 13.00
N PRO A 88 1.36 -13.42 12.23
CA PRO A 88 1.94 -14.62 11.62
C PRO A 88 2.71 -14.39 10.31
N PHE A 89 2.59 -13.22 9.69
CA PHE A 89 3.04 -12.92 8.34
C PHE A 89 4.53 -13.20 8.12
N ASN A 90 5.37 -12.95 9.12
CA ASN A 90 6.81 -13.19 9.05
C ASN A 90 7.28 -14.57 9.55
N SER A 91 6.37 -15.50 9.86
CA SER A 91 6.72 -16.72 10.61
C SER A 91 7.64 -17.69 9.85
N MET A 92 7.63 -17.63 8.52
CA MET A 92 8.52 -18.44 7.67
C MET A 92 9.83 -17.74 7.30
N ILE A 93 10.00 -16.47 7.68
CA ILE A 93 11.24 -15.73 7.44
C ILE A 93 12.26 -16.17 8.52
N PRO A 94 13.48 -16.59 8.14
CA PRO A 94 14.50 -17.00 9.12
C PRO A 94 14.75 -15.90 10.16
N ASN A 95 14.72 -16.28 11.45
CA ASN A 95 14.80 -15.37 12.61
C ASN A 95 13.63 -14.38 12.77
N ARG A 96 12.58 -14.51 11.94
CA ARG A 96 11.32 -13.75 12.00
C ARG A 96 11.48 -12.21 12.06
N PRO A 97 12.33 -11.58 11.21
CA PRO A 97 12.32 -10.12 11.02
C PRO A 97 11.01 -9.67 10.38
N LEU A 98 10.80 -8.36 10.21
CA LEU A 98 9.60 -7.86 9.52
C LEU A 98 9.58 -8.31 8.05
N VAL A 99 8.39 -8.56 7.48
CA VAL A 99 8.25 -8.93 6.05
C VAL A 99 8.82 -7.86 5.12
N GLY A 100 8.68 -6.58 5.48
CA GLY A 100 8.95 -5.45 4.60
C GLY A 100 7.66 -4.94 3.96
N CYS A 101 7.52 -3.62 3.87
CA CYS A 101 6.32 -2.96 3.35
C CYS A 101 6.03 -3.35 1.89
N VAL A 102 7.07 -3.40 1.04
CA VAL A 102 6.92 -3.77 -0.38
C VAL A 102 6.45 -5.22 -0.53
N GLY A 103 7.05 -6.16 0.19
CA GLY A 103 6.64 -7.56 0.17
C GLY A 103 5.21 -7.77 0.69
N THR A 104 4.83 -7.03 1.74
CA THR A 104 3.48 -7.06 2.32
C THR A 104 2.44 -6.51 1.34
N ALA A 105 2.74 -5.38 0.69
CA ALA A 105 1.86 -4.80 -0.32
C ALA A 105 1.71 -5.73 -1.52
N MET A 106 2.80 -6.29 -2.03
CA MET A 106 2.80 -7.26 -3.13
C MET A 106 1.94 -8.49 -2.79
N ALA A 107 2.15 -9.11 -1.61
CA ALA A 107 1.35 -10.25 -1.16
C ALA A 107 -0.14 -9.91 -1.01
N SER A 108 -0.46 -8.71 -0.53
CA SER A 108 -1.84 -8.24 -0.37
C SER A 108 -2.56 -8.11 -1.71
N ILE A 109 -1.87 -7.62 -2.75
CA ILE A 109 -2.38 -7.56 -4.12
C ILE A 109 -2.55 -8.96 -4.69
N MET A 110 -1.60 -9.87 -4.44
CA MET A 110 -1.73 -11.26 -4.87
C MET A 110 -2.95 -11.93 -4.26
N LYS A 111 -3.20 -11.69 -2.97
CA LYS A 111 -4.40 -12.17 -2.28
C LYS A 111 -5.69 -11.57 -2.81
N TYR A 112 -5.71 -10.29 -3.18
CA TYR A 112 -6.88 -9.68 -3.81
C TYR A 112 -7.29 -10.44 -5.09
N HIS A 113 -6.31 -10.91 -5.85
CA HIS A 113 -6.56 -11.71 -7.06
C HIS A 113 -6.71 -13.22 -6.80
N ASN A 114 -6.33 -13.72 -5.62
CA ASN A 114 -6.11 -15.14 -5.33
C ASN A 114 -5.34 -15.85 -6.46
N TYR A 115 -4.21 -15.24 -6.84
CA TYR A 115 -3.39 -15.68 -7.96
C TYR A 115 -1.90 -15.55 -7.62
N PRO A 116 -1.04 -16.49 -8.06
CA PRO A 116 -1.32 -17.68 -8.87
C PRO A 116 -1.77 -18.89 -8.04
N GLU A 117 -2.34 -19.91 -8.67
CA GLU A 117 -2.56 -21.22 -8.04
C GLU A 117 -1.21 -21.85 -7.60
N LYS A 118 -0.20 -21.76 -8.47
CA LYS A 118 1.15 -22.26 -8.22
C LYS A 118 2.19 -21.22 -8.68
N GLY A 119 3.19 -20.95 -7.85
CA GLY A 119 4.36 -20.18 -8.29
C GLY A 119 5.30 -21.00 -9.17
N THR A 120 6.36 -20.38 -9.67
CA THR A 120 7.36 -21.04 -10.53
C THR A 120 8.77 -20.53 -10.28
N GLY A 121 9.76 -21.38 -10.53
CA GLY A 121 11.17 -21.01 -10.48
C GLY A 121 11.69 -20.85 -9.05
N SER A 122 12.87 -20.25 -8.93
CA SER A 122 13.54 -20.06 -7.65
C SER A 122 14.40 -18.81 -7.66
N PHE A 123 14.64 -18.25 -6.49
CA PHE A 123 15.54 -17.12 -6.29
C PHE A 123 16.32 -17.29 -4.99
N ASP A 124 17.65 -17.19 -5.08
CA ASP A 124 18.58 -17.25 -3.93
C ASP A 124 18.25 -18.38 -2.93
N GLY A 125 18.18 -19.60 -3.46
CA GLY A 125 17.94 -20.81 -2.68
C GLY A 125 16.49 -21.08 -2.26
N VAL A 126 15.55 -20.17 -2.57
CA VAL A 126 14.12 -20.35 -2.27
C VAL A 126 13.37 -20.78 -3.53
N ASN A 127 12.66 -21.90 -3.43
CA ASN A 127 11.84 -22.44 -4.52
C ASN A 127 10.41 -21.90 -4.41
N PHE A 128 9.90 -21.31 -5.50
CA PHE A 128 8.54 -20.79 -5.59
C PHE A 128 7.56 -21.77 -6.25
N ASP A 129 8.03 -22.93 -6.72
CA ASP A 129 7.20 -24.00 -7.31
C ASP A 129 6.33 -24.72 -6.26
N VAL A 130 5.45 -23.97 -5.62
CA VAL A 130 4.54 -24.37 -4.55
C VAL A 130 3.12 -23.92 -4.88
N GLU A 131 2.14 -24.69 -4.42
CA GLU A 131 0.73 -24.32 -4.50
C GLU A 131 0.38 -23.36 -3.36
N TYR A 132 -0.38 -22.30 -3.67
CA TYR A 132 -0.81 -21.31 -2.70
C TYR A 132 -2.21 -21.63 -2.19
N ASP A 133 -2.31 -21.86 -0.88
CA ASP A 133 -3.57 -22.14 -0.20
C ASP A 133 -4.34 -20.85 0.07
N TRP A 134 -4.93 -20.29 -0.99
CA TRP A 134 -5.69 -19.05 -0.93
C TRP A 134 -6.89 -19.15 0.02
N GLU A 135 -7.50 -20.32 0.17
CA GLU A 135 -8.67 -20.53 1.04
C GLU A 135 -8.32 -20.34 2.52
N ASN A 136 -7.15 -20.80 2.96
CA ASN A 136 -6.66 -20.58 4.32
C ASN A 136 -6.05 -19.19 4.55
N MET A 137 -5.84 -18.39 3.51
CA MET A 137 -5.43 -17.00 3.65
C MET A 137 -6.65 -16.10 3.95
N ARG A 138 -6.84 -15.73 5.21
CA ARG A 138 -7.88 -14.78 5.64
C ARG A 138 -7.53 -13.36 5.22
N THR A 139 -8.53 -12.50 5.13
CA THR A 139 -8.37 -11.09 4.75
C THR A 139 -8.30 -10.14 5.95
N ASP A 140 -8.47 -10.65 7.16
CA ASP A 140 -8.36 -9.86 8.38
C ASP A 140 -6.92 -9.78 8.90
N ASN A 141 -6.72 -9.11 10.03
CA ASN A 141 -5.40 -8.83 10.60
C ASN A 141 -4.83 -9.95 11.50
N TYR A 142 -5.48 -11.12 11.55
CA TYR A 142 -5.06 -12.29 12.33
C TYR A 142 -4.95 -12.05 13.86
N ARG A 143 -5.46 -10.95 14.41
CA ARG A 143 -5.36 -10.64 15.86
C ARG A 143 -6.34 -11.41 16.74
N SER A 144 -7.40 -11.98 16.15
CA SER A 144 -8.43 -12.74 16.87
C SER A 144 -8.16 -14.25 16.90
N GLY A 145 -6.90 -14.66 16.70
CA GLY A 145 -6.50 -16.06 16.62
C GLY A 145 -6.70 -16.68 15.22
N TYR A 146 -5.88 -17.69 14.92
CA TYR A 146 -5.83 -18.39 13.64
C TYR A 146 -5.37 -19.83 13.84
N THR A 147 -5.73 -20.71 12.90
CA THR A 147 -5.21 -22.08 12.88
C THR A 147 -3.79 -22.12 12.32
N GLU A 148 -3.04 -23.18 12.61
CA GLU A 148 -1.71 -23.37 12.03
C GLU A 148 -1.72 -23.32 10.49
N ALA A 149 -2.72 -23.94 9.85
CA ALA A 149 -2.89 -23.87 8.40
C ALA A 149 -3.06 -22.43 7.88
N GLN A 150 -3.90 -21.64 8.55
CA GLN A 150 -4.13 -20.22 8.18
C GLN A 150 -2.87 -19.37 8.35
N GLY A 151 -2.13 -19.58 9.45
CA GLY A 151 -0.87 -18.87 9.70
C GLY A 151 0.22 -19.26 8.71
N ASN A 152 0.36 -20.55 8.41
CA ASN A 152 1.35 -21.06 7.49
C ASN A 152 1.07 -20.63 6.04
N ALA A 153 -0.19 -20.65 5.59
CA ALA A 153 -0.57 -20.21 4.25
C ALA A 153 -0.17 -18.76 3.99
N VAL A 154 -0.51 -17.83 4.89
CA VAL A 154 -0.15 -16.42 4.71
C VAL A 154 1.35 -16.18 4.89
N ALA A 155 2.00 -16.87 5.82
CA ALA A 155 3.45 -16.73 6.03
C ALA A 155 4.26 -17.20 4.82
N LEU A 156 3.80 -18.26 4.13
CA LEU A 156 4.45 -18.76 2.91
C LEU A 156 4.38 -17.73 1.78
N LEU A 157 3.19 -17.15 1.54
CA LEU A 157 3.02 -16.11 0.54
C LEU A 157 3.88 -14.88 0.86
N MET A 158 3.87 -14.42 2.10
CA MET A 158 4.64 -13.26 2.55
C MET A 158 6.15 -13.48 2.38
N TRP A 159 6.65 -14.68 2.72
CA TRP A 159 8.03 -15.05 2.50
C TRP A 159 8.39 -15.04 1.02
N HIS A 160 7.55 -15.64 0.16
CA HIS A 160 7.81 -15.71 -1.28
C HIS A 160 7.77 -14.34 -1.93
N ALA A 161 6.75 -13.54 -1.63
CA ALA A 161 6.62 -12.17 -2.13
C ALA A 161 7.85 -11.33 -1.75
N ALA A 162 8.23 -11.30 -0.47
CA ALA A 162 9.40 -10.54 -0.02
C ALA A 162 10.73 -11.09 -0.59
N LYS A 163 10.92 -12.41 -0.63
CA LYS A 163 12.17 -12.98 -1.14
C LYS A 163 12.35 -12.76 -2.64
N SER A 164 11.27 -12.83 -3.42
CA SER A 164 11.29 -12.67 -4.88
C SER A 164 11.78 -11.30 -5.35
N ILE A 165 11.65 -10.28 -4.49
CA ILE A 165 12.12 -8.91 -4.73
C ILE A 165 13.44 -8.61 -3.99
N ASP A 166 14.11 -9.64 -3.50
CA ASP A 166 15.41 -9.56 -2.82
C ASP A 166 15.39 -8.64 -1.60
N THR A 167 14.33 -8.76 -0.79
CA THR A 167 14.20 -7.98 0.45
C THR A 167 15.40 -8.24 1.36
N GLN A 168 16.01 -7.14 1.83
CA GLN A 168 16.98 -7.13 2.90
C GLN A 168 16.24 -7.12 4.24
N PHE A 169 16.24 -8.26 4.90
CA PHE A 169 15.44 -8.44 6.11
C PHE A 169 16.13 -7.86 7.36
N GLY A 170 15.40 -7.07 8.13
CA GLY A 170 15.88 -6.49 9.39
C GLY A 170 14.81 -6.52 10.49
N MET A 171 15.27 -6.62 11.74
CA MET A 171 14.38 -6.72 12.90
C MET A 171 13.56 -5.43 13.13
N SER A 172 14.16 -4.28 12.86
CA SER A 172 13.53 -2.96 13.02
C SER A 172 12.98 -2.39 11.70
N GLY A 173 13.07 -3.15 10.61
CA GLY A 173 12.70 -2.71 9.28
C GLY A 173 13.37 -3.55 8.20
N SER A 174 12.62 -3.87 7.15
CA SER A 174 13.11 -4.61 5.98
C SER A 174 12.92 -3.74 4.74
N SER A 175 13.92 -3.75 3.85
CA SER A 175 13.97 -2.89 2.67
C SER A 175 14.03 -3.70 1.38
N ALA A 176 13.39 -3.21 0.34
CA ALA A 176 13.44 -3.81 -1.00
C ALA A 176 13.33 -2.72 -2.05
N TYR A 177 13.86 -2.99 -3.24
CA TYR A 177 13.71 -2.10 -4.38
C TYR A 177 12.42 -2.43 -5.12
N GLU A 178 11.45 -1.52 -5.09
CA GLU A 178 10.12 -1.70 -5.69
C GLU A 178 10.16 -1.90 -7.21
N VAL A 179 11.22 -1.43 -7.88
CA VAL A 179 11.46 -1.68 -9.31
C VAL A 179 11.60 -3.17 -9.65
N ARG A 180 11.87 -4.03 -8.66
CA ARG A 180 11.93 -5.49 -8.85
C ARG A 180 10.56 -6.16 -8.85
N VAL A 181 9.51 -5.49 -8.36
CA VAL A 181 8.15 -6.08 -8.24
C VAL A 181 7.61 -6.56 -9.60
N PRO A 182 7.66 -5.77 -10.70
CA PRO A 182 7.14 -6.24 -11.99
C PRO A 182 7.85 -7.50 -12.52
N ALA A 183 9.17 -7.57 -12.36
CA ALA A 183 9.94 -8.72 -12.78
C ALA A 183 9.65 -9.95 -11.91
N ALA A 184 9.46 -9.77 -10.60
CA ALA A 184 9.10 -10.86 -9.71
C ALA A 184 7.69 -11.42 -10.00
N LEU A 185 6.70 -10.52 -10.17
CA LEU A 185 5.33 -10.89 -10.51
C LEU A 185 5.25 -11.69 -11.81
N SER A 186 5.96 -11.26 -12.86
CA SER A 186 5.94 -11.95 -14.15
C SER A 186 6.76 -13.24 -14.16
N ASN A 187 7.98 -13.24 -13.60
CA ASN A 187 8.89 -14.40 -13.69
C ASN A 187 8.51 -15.55 -12.75
N TYR A 188 7.99 -15.25 -11.56
CA TYR A 188 7.77 -16.26 -10.51
C TYR A 188 6.30 -16.51 -10.19
N PHE A 189 5.42 -15.56 -10.51
CA PHE A 189 4.02 -15.62 -10.11
C PHE A 189 3.04 -15.54 -11.28
N GLY A 190 3.53 -15.62 -12.52
CA GLY A 190 2.69 -15.76 -13.72
C GLY A 190 1.83 -14.55 -14.08
N TYR A 191 2.08 -13.39 -13.46
CA TYR A 191 1.33 -12.16 -13.78
C TYR A 191 1.65 -11.66 -15.19
N ASP A 192 0.73 -10.84 -15.71
CA ASP A 192 0.87 -10.23 -17.03
C ASP A 192 2.22 -9.49 -17.16
N PRO A 193 3.04 -9.76 -18.20
CA PRO A 193 4.31 -9.07 -18.42
C PRO A 193 4.20 -7.55 -18.62
N GLY A 194 3.00 -7.04 -18.86
CA GLY A 194 2.67 -5.61 -18.92
C GLY A 194 2.56 -4.93 -17.55
N VAL A 195 2.64 -5.67 -16.44
CA VAL A 195 2.86 -5.06 -15.11
C VAL A 195 4.10 -4.16 -15.19
N SER A 196 3.96 -2.91 -14.78
CA SER A 196 5.01 -1.91 -14.95
C SER A 196 5.22 -1.08 -13.70
N TYR A 197 6.46 -0.67 -13.51
CA TYR A 197 6.84 0.33 -12.51
C TYR A 197 6.91 1.70 -13.19
N LYS A 198 6.40 2.73 -12.50
CA LYS A 198 6.41 4.12 -12.97
C LYS A 198 6.89 5.01 -11.85
N LYS A 199 7.68 6.04 -12.17
CA LYS A 199 8.10 7.05 -11.19
C LYS A 199 7.28 8.33 -11.32
N ARG A 200 6.90 8.92 -10.19
CA ARG A 200 6.22 10.21 -10.16
C ARG A 200 6.98 11.29 -10.94
N SER A 201 8.31 11.32 -10.83
CA SER A 201 9.19 12.29 -11.50
C SER A 201 9.22 12.17 -13.03
N GLU A 202 8.77 11.04 -13.58
CA GLU A 202 8.74 10.80 -15.03
C GLU A 202 7.40 11.26 -15.65
N VAL A 203 6.45 11.70 -14.83
CA VAL A 203 5.12 12.17 -15.26
C VAL A 203 4.99 13.67 -15.07
N SER A 204 4.63 14.36 -16.14
CA SER A 204 4.73 15.82 -16.27
C SER A 204 3.82 16.61 -15.33
N THR A 205 2.65 16.07 -14.96
CA THR A 205 1.67 16.77 -14.13
C THR A 205 1.14 15.87 -13.02
N GLN A 206 0.69 16.47 -11.92
CA GLN A 206 0.03 15.74 -10.84
C GLN A 206 -1.24 15.04 -11.33
N GLN A 207 -2.06 15.74 -12.11
CA GLN A 207 -3.28 15.18 -12.69
C GLN A 207 -3.02 13.95 -13.57
N ALA A 208 -1.96 13.97 -14.39
CA ALA A 208 -1.61 12.80 -15.19
C ALA A 208 -1.17 11.62 -14.33
N TRP A 209 -0.48 11.87 -13.23
CA TRP A 209 -0.08 10.84 -12.27
C TRP A 209 -1.29 10.25 -11.54
N ASP A 210 -2.19 11.10 -11.04
CA ASP A 210 -3.42 10.69 -10.35
C ASP A 210 -4.30 9.84 -11.28
N ASN A 211 -4.38 10.21 -12.56
CA ASN A 211 -5.12 9.44 -13.57
C ASN A 211 -4.53 8.04 -13.81
N ILE A 212 -3.22 7.85 -13.70
CA ILE A 212 -2.61 6.51 -13.83
C ILE A 212 -3.14 5.62 -12.71
N VAL A 213 -3.06 6.07 -11.46
CA VAL A 213 -3.52 5.32 -10.29
C VAL A 213 -5.04 5.08 -10.36
N LYS A 214 -5.80 6.14 -10.67
CA LYS A 214 -7.26 6.06 -10.77
C LYS A 214 -7.71 5.07 -11.84
N ASN A 215 -7.06 5.04 -13.00
CA ASN A 215 -7.43 4.13 -14.09
C ASN A 215 -7.20 2.65 -13.70
N GLU A 216 -6.16 2.35 -12.93
CA GLU A 216 -5.93 0.99 -12.40
C GLU A 216 -7.03 0.59 -11.41
N ILE A 217 -7.35 1.48 -10.47
CA ILE A 217 -8.41 1.26 -9.47
C ILE A 217 -9.77 1.08 -10.16
N ASP A 218 -10.12 1.96 -11.09
CA ASP A 218 -11.36 1.90 -11.88
C ASP A 218 -11.46 0.59 -12.68
N ALA A 219 -10.32 0.06 -13.14
CA ALA A 219 -10.24 -1.24 -13.81
C ALA A 219 -10.14 -2.44 -12.84
N GLY A 220 -10.16 -2.20 -11.52
CA GLY A 220 -10.18 -3.25 -10.49
C GLY A 220 -8.82 -3.86 -10.20
N ARG A 221 -7.74 -3.13 -10.48
CA ARG A 221 -6.35 -3.54 -10.23
C ARG A 221 -5.77 -2.69 -9.10
N PRO A 222 -5.54 -3.27 -7.91
CA PRO A 222 -4.92 -2.53 -6.81
C PRO A 222 -3.50 -2.09 -7.18
N VAL A 223 -3.09 -0.93 -6.69
CA VAL A 223 -1.81 -0.33 -7.03
C VAL A 223 -0.87 -0.42 -5.85
N LEU A 224 0.28 -1.08 -6.03
CA LEU A 224 1.39 -0.98 -5.08
C LEU A 224 2.02 0.41 -5.24
N TYR A 225 1.86 1.24 -4.23
CA TYR A 225 2.36 2.61 -4.24
C TYR A 225 3.49 2.76 -3.23
N CYS A 226 4.60 3.33 -3.68
CA CYS A 226 5.78 3.56 -2.85
C CYS A 226 6.11 5.04 -2.74
N GLY A 227 6.76 5.39 -1.64
CA GLY A 227 7.49 6.63 -1.51
C GLY A 227 8.71 6.45 -0.62
N GLN A 228 9.62 7.42 -0.70
CA GLN A 228 10.92 7.35 -0.03
C GLN A 228 11.20 8.71 0.58
N ASP A 229 11.82 8.70 1.76
CA ASP A 229 12.57 9.85 2.28
C ASP A 229 14.08 9.54 2.36
N VAL A 230 14.86 10.42 3.00
CA VAL A 230 16.32 10.27 3.10
C VAL A 230 16.75 9.10 4.01
N THR A 231 15.85 8.57 4.83
CA THR A 231 16.11 7.55 5.86
C THR A 231 15.40 6.22 5.60
N ALA A 232 14.23 6.21 4.95
CA ALA A 232 13.40 5.01 4.77
C ALA A 232 12.53 5.04 3.51
N GLY A 233 12.15 3.84 3.06
CA GLY A 233 11.15 3.60 2.02
C GLY A 233 9.85 3.08 2.63
N HIS A 234 8.72 3.53 2.08
CA HIS A 234 7.37 3.13 2.49
C HIS A 234 6.59 2.61 1.29
N ALA A 235 5.77 1.60 1.51
CA ALA A 235 4.89 1.04 0.50
C ALA A 235 3.52 0.70 1.11
N PHE A 236 2.47 0.90 0.32
CA PHE A 236 1.08 0.61 0.66
C PHE A 236 0.29 0.24 -0.61
N VAL A 237 -0.97 -0.15 -0.45
CA VAL A 237 -1.85 -0.51 -1.56
C VAL A 237 -2.96 0.55 -1.69
N CYS A 238 -3.18 1.01 -2.92
CA CYS A 238 -4.30 1.87 -3.30
C CYS A 238 -5.40 1.06 -4.01
#